data_AF-A0A948X1V8-F1
#
_entry.id   AF-A0A948X1V8-F1
#
_cell.length_a   1.000
_cell.length_b   1.000
_cell.length_c   1.000
_cell.angle_alpha   90.00
_cell.angle_beta   90.00
_cell.angle_gamma   90.00
#
_symmetry.space_group_name_H-M   'P 1'
#
loop_
_entity.id
_entity.type
_entity.pdbx_description
1 polymer ?
#
loop_
_entity_poly.entity_id
_entity_poly.type
_entity_poly.pdbx_seq_one_letter_code
_entity_poly.pdbx_strand_id
1 'polypeptide(L)'
;MNTEIELKEQDLELVVSEKTLGHLVTNAKEIRDMVKSSLPKYDISNYNDDNIAQAKKDKATLNKAAKALNSKRIEIEKEFMKPFGEFKEIVAETVGLIGECSSKIDAMVKQNEQRYKDGKLKDIRTYFDGTNTNGIDFGKVFKTEWLNKSASMKSVCAEIDGIQSRAGAEIETLKGFGEDFNVLLTYYMGTLDITSTLQYANRLKEQRERAKHAEEERRKAEEERIKARKEASDEHAKAEIRNNDRAHLIPATESGMESSGQEIHNEERLYTRAFKVTATKEQIIALGDYMNENGIDFEKIEL
;
A
#
# COMPACT_ATOMS: atom_id res chain seq x y z
N MET A 1 -53.14 -19.92 -10.26
CA MET A 1 -52.89 -18.50 -10.60
C MET A 1 -52.16 -17.91 -9.41
N ASN A 2 -50.83 -17.80 -9.48
CA ASN A 2 -50.08 -17.09 -8.46
C ASN A 2 -50.33 -15.61 -8.72
N THR A 3 -51.27 -15.03 -7.99
CA THR A 3 -51.41 -13.58 -7.92
C THR A 3 -50.18 -13.09 -7.15
N GLU A 4 -49.19 -12.56 -7.85
CA GLU A 4 -48.09 -11.83 -7.22
C GLU A 4 -48.70 -10.66 -6.47
N ILE A 5 -48.79 -10.79 -5.14
CA ILE A 5 -49.16 -9.68 -4.27
C ILE A 5 -47.90 -8.81 -4.19
N GLU A 6 -47.84 -7.78 -5.04
CA GLU A 6 -46.82 -6.75 -4.98
C GLU A 6 -47.11 -5.86 -3.76
N LEU A 7 -46.24 -5.92 -2.75
CA LEU A 7 -46.34 -5.09 -1.54
C LEU A 7 -46.10 -3.62 -1.91
N LYS A 8 -47.08 -2.76 -1.65
CA LYS A 8 -46.95 -1.30 -1.81
C LYS A 8 -46.66 -0.66 -0.45
N GLU A 9 -46.07 0.53 -0.47
CA GLU A 9 -45.75 1.28 0.76
C GLU A 9 -46.98 1.49 1.66
N GLN A 10 -48.16 1.73 1.04
CA GLN A 10 -49.43 1.90 1.75
C GLN A 10 -49.94 0.60 2.42
N ASP A 11 -49.49 -0.58 1.95
CA ASP A 11 -49.85 -1.88 2.55
C ASP A 11 -49.05 -2.17 3.83
N LEU A 12 -48.00 -1.40 4.09
CA LEU A 12 -47.10 -1.56 5.24
C LEU A 12 -47.33 -0.52 6.34
N GLU A 13 -48.38 0.28 6.23
CA GLU A 13 -48.74 1.25 7.26
C GLU A 13 -49.26 0.53 8.51
N LEU A 14 -48.64 0.83 9.66
CA LEU A 14 -49.07 0.26 10.93
C LEU A 14 -50.36 0.94 11.40
N VAL A 15 -51.50 0.34 11.09
CA VAL A 15 -52.81 0.82 11.55
C VAL A 15 -53.15 0.24 12.93
N VAL A 16 -53.37 1.12 13.90
CA VAL A 16 -53.83 0.71 15.25
C VAL A 16 -55.35 0.62 15.27
N SER A 17 -55.89 -0.59 15.18
CA SER A 17 -57.34 -0.81 15.17
C SER A 17 -58.02 -0.55 16.52
N GLU A 18 -57.34 -0.85 17.63
CA GLU A 18 -57.83 -0.60 18.99
C GLU A 18 -56.63 -0.40 19.93
N LYS A 19 -56.71 0.58 20.82
CA LYS A 19 -55.70 0.83 21.86
C LYS A 19 -56.38 1.12 23.19
N THR A 20 -56.45 0.12 24.06
CA THR A 20 -56.88 0.29 25.44
C THR A 20 -55.65 0.54 26.31
N LEU A 21 -55.57 1.73 26.92
CA LEU A 21 -54.58 1.96 27.98
C LEU A 21 -54.96 1.05 29.14
N GLY A 22 -54.09 0.12 29.52
CA GLY A 22 -54.42 -0.84 30.56
C GLY A 22 -54.77 -0.13 31.87
N HIS A 23 -55.78 -0.64 32.56
CA HIS A 23 -56.30 -0.07 33.78
C HIS A 23 -55.85 -0.92 34.97
N LEU A 24 -54.97 -0.37 35.83
CA LEU A 24 -54.42 -1.06 36.98
C LEU A 24 -55.02 -0.54 38.28
N VAL A 25 -55.82 -1.38 38.95
CA VAL A 25 -56.36 -1.10 40.29
C VAL A 25 -55.56 -1.89 41.31
N THR A 26 -54.99 -1.22 42.31
CA THR A 26 -54.24 -1.86 43.40
C THR A 26 -54.45 -1.11 44.71
N ASN A 27 -54.20 -1.79 45.83
CA ASN A 27 -54.11 -1.19 47.15
C ASN A 27 -52.71 -0.57 47.43
N ALA A 28 -51.87 -0.33 46.41
CA ALA A 28 -50.51 0.17 46.62
C ALA A 28 -50.49 1.52 47.36
N LYS A 29 -51.50 2.38 47.13
CA LYS A 29 -51.68 3.64 47.86
C LYS A 29 -52.00 3.38 49.33
N GLU A 30 -52.90 2.46 49.63
CA GLU A 30 -53.27 2.07 50.99
C GLU A 30 -52.08 1.45 51.73
N ILE A 31 -51.32 0.56 51.09
CA ILE A 31 -50.11 -0.03 51.67
C ILE A 31 -49.07 1.06 51.98
N ARG A 32 -48.83 2.00 51.06
CA ARG A 32 -47.92 3.14 51.29
C ARG A 32 -48.35 3.94 52.53
N ASP A 33 -49.64 4.23 52.65
CA ASP A 33 -50.16 5.07 53.74
C ASP A 33 -50.14 4.33 55.08
N MET A 34 -50.39 3.01 55.08
CA MET A 34 -50.20 2.14 56.24
C MET A 34 -48.72 2.06 56.66
N VAL A 35 -47.79 1.91 55.71
CA VAL A 35 -46.34 1.90 56.00
C VAL A 35 -45.93 3.23 56.61
N LYS A 36 -46.30 4.36 56.00
CA LYS A 36 -46.00 5.70 56.54
C LYS A 36 -46.50 5.88 57.98
N SER A 37 -47.70 5.39 58.28
CA SER A 37 -48.29 5.50 59.63
C SER A 37 -47.63 4.59 60.66
N SER A 38 -46.97 3.50 60.24
CA SER A 38 -46.33 2.53 61.13
C SER A 38 -44.83 2.76 61.32
N LEU A 39 -44.17 3.49 60.42
CA LEU A 39 -42.73 3.80 60.49
C LEU A 39 -42.25 4.42 61.82
N PRO A 40 -43.00 5.32 62.51
CA PRO A 40 -42.57 5.86 63.81
C PRO A 40 -42.30 4.80 64.89
N LYS A 41 -42.91 3.62 64.79
CA LYS A 41 -42.67 2.50 65.72
C LYS A 41 -41.27 1.90 65.57
N TYR A 42 -40.65 2.09 64.41
CA TYR A 42 -39.32 1.57 64.07
C TYR A 42 -38.24 2.65 64.15
N ASP A 43 -38.51 3.78 64.82
CA ASP A 43 -37.51 4.81 65.06
C ASP A 43 -36.37 4.29 65.95
N ILE A 44 -35.15 4.79 65.72
CA ILE A 44 -33.95 4.37 66.43
C ILE A 44 -34.10 4.60 67.94
N SER A 45 -34.80 5.65 68.36
CA SER A 45 -35.04 5.95 69.78
C SER A 45 -35.85 4.89 70.54
N ASN A 46 -36.56 4.00 69.83
CA ASN A 46 -37.31 2.89 70.44
C ASN A 46 -36.43 1.65 70.71
N TYR A 47 -35.14 1.69 70.34
CA TYR A 47 -34.20 0.59 70.49
C TYR A 47 -33.06 0.92 71.46
N ASN A 48 -32.65 -0.06 72.26
CA ASN A 48 -31.56 0.02 73.23
C ASN A 48 -30.86 -1.34 73.39
N ASP A 49 -29.84 -1.40 74.24
CA ASP A 49 -29.01 -2.61 74.42
C ASP A 49 -29.82 -3.85 74.88
N ASP A 50 -30.92 -3.64 75.60
CA ASP A 50 -31.77 -4.72 76.10
C ASP A 50 -32.69 -5.33 75.02
N ASN A 51 -32.93 -4.62 73.91
CA ASN A 51 -33.90 -5.04 72.88
C ASN A 51 -33.31 -5.21 71.46
N ILE A 52 -31.98 -5.31 71.34
CA ILE A 52 -31.25 -5.53 70.06
C ILE A 52 -31.78 -6.72 69.26
N ALA A 53 -32.19 -7.80 69.92
CA ALA A 53 -32.77 -8.96 69.25
C ALA A 53 -34.09 -8.61 68.52
N GLN A 54 -34.91 -7.74 69.10
CA GLN A 54 -36.14 -7.24 68.47
C GLN A 54 -35.81 -6.30 67.30
N ALA A 55 -34.86 -5.38 67.47
CA ALA A 55 -34.40 -4.49 66.40
C ALA A 55 -33.95 -5.25 65.14
N LYS A 56 -33.19 -6.36 65.33
CA LYS A 56 -32.77 -7.24 64.23
C LYS A 56 -33.96 -7.91 63.54
N LYS A 57 -34.97 -8.36 64.29
CA LYS A 57 -36.20 -8.97 63.74
C LYS A 57 -37.05 -7.96 62.96
N ASP A 58 -37.19 -6.74 63.48
CA ASP A 58 -37.95 -5.67 62.84
C ASP A 58 -37.29 -5.26 61.52
N LYS A 59 -35.96 -5.06 61.51
CA LYS A 59 -35.19 -4.80 60.28
C LYS A 59 -35.39 -5.90 59.24
N ALA A 60 -35.31 -7.17 59.65
CA ALA A 60 -35.52 -8.29 58.74
C ALA A 60 -36.95 -8.30 58.17
N THR A 61 -37.95 -7.99 58.99
CA THR A 61 -39.36 -7.90 58.59
C THR A 61 -39.59 -6.78 57.58
N LEU A 62 -39.07 -5.58 57.83
CA LEU A 62 -39.17 -4.43 56.91
C LEU A 62 -38.50 -4.73 55.57
N ASN A 63 -37.30 -5.31 55.59
CA ASN A 63 -36.60 -5.70 54.37
C ASN A 63 -37.35 -6.77 53.58
N LYS A 64 -37.94 -7.76 54.27
CA LYS A 64 -38.74 -8.81 53.62
C LYS A 64 -40.01 -8.24 52.99
N ALA A 65 -40.70 -7.32 53.68
CA ALA A 65 -41.89 -6.65 53.16
C ALA A 65 -41.56 -5.77 51.94
N ALA A 66 -40.50 -4.97 52.01
CA ALA A 66 -40.04 -4.15 50.89
C ALA A 66 -39.68 -5.00 49.66
N LYS A 67 -38.96 -6.11 49.88
CA LYS A 67 -38.62 -7.06 48.81
C LYS A 67 -39.88 -7.66 48.20
N ALA A 68 -40.86 -8.09 49.01
CA ALA A 68 -42.10 -8.68 48.53
C ALA A 68 -42.93 -7.69 47.69
N LEU A 69 -43.08 -6.43 48.13
CA LEU A 69 -43.75 -5.39 47.36
C LEU A 69 -43.08 -5.17 46.00
N ASN A 70 -41.75 -5.03 46.00
CA ASN A 70 -41.01 -4.78 44.77
C ASN A 70 -41.06 -5.99 43.81
N SER A 71 -41.00 -7.21 44.33
CA SER A 71 -41.17 -8.42 43.53
C SER A 71 -42.55 -8.47 42.86
N LYS A 72 -43.63 -8.13 43.59
CA LYS A 72 -44.98 -8.12 42.99
C LYS A 72 -45.15 -7.00 41.97
N ARG A 73 -44.55 -5.82 42.21
CA ARG A 73 -44.48 -4.73 41.23
C ARG A 73 -43.82 -5.18 39.93
N ILE A 74 -42.67 -5.86 40.00
CA ILE A 74 -41.96 -6.40 38.82
C ILE A 74 -42.81 -7.44 38.08
N GLU A 75 -43.50 -8.33 38.81
CA GLU A 75 -44.36 -9.35 38.23
C GLU A 75 -45.52 -8.73 37.43
N ILE A 76 -46.22 -7.76 38.03
CA ILE A 76 -47.32 -7.02 37.37
C ILE A 76 -46.79 -6.24 36.16
N GLU A 77 -45.66 -5.55 36.30
CA GLU A 77 -45.02 -4.81 35.22
C GLU A 77 -44.71 -5.71 34.02
N LYS A 78 -44.16 -6.90 34.28
CA LYS A 78 -43.84 -7.88 33.24
C LYS A 78 -45.09 -8.39 32.53
N GLU A 79 -46.14 -8.72 33.27
CA GLU A 79 -47.40 -9.21 32.70
C GLU A 79 -48.08 -8.12 31.86
N PHE A 80 -48.11 -6.89 32.37
CA PHE A 80 -48.72 -5.75 31.72
C PHE A 80 -47.97 -5.29 30.47
N MET A 81 -46.64 -5.45 30.44
CA MET A 81 -45.80 -5.15 29.28
C MET A 81 -45.72 -6.30 28.27
N LYS A 82 -46.23 -7.50 28.58
CA LYS A 82 -46.13 -8.67 27.71
C LYS A 82 -46.73 -8.43 26.31
N PRO A 83 -47.94 -7.88 26.13
CA PRO A 83 -48.51 -7.64 24.80
C PRO A 83 -47.69 -6.62 23.99
N PHE A 84 -47.10 -5.63 24.66
CA PHE A 84 -46.21 -4.66 24.02
C PHE A 84 -44.89 -5.30 23.59
N GLY A 85 -44.37 -6.24 24.38
CA GLY A 85 -43.22 -7.07 24.03
C GLY A 85 -43.47 -7.88 22.75
N GLU A 86 -44.58 -8.62 22.69
CA GLU A 86 -44.99 -9.40 21.52
C GLU A 86 -45.17 -8.52 20.28
N PHE A 87 -45.85 -7.38 20.42
CA PHE A 87 -45.98 -6.37 19.36
C PHE A 87 -44.61 -5.89 18.85
N LYS A 88 -43.69 -5.55 19.77
CA LYS A 88 -42.35 -5.08 19.42
C LYS A 88 -41.56 -6.17 18.68
N GLU A 89 -41.66 -7.43 19.12
CA GLU A 89 -41.02 -8.56 18.46
C GLU A 89 -41.53 -8.74 17.03
N ILE A 90 -42.86 -8.74 16.83
CA ILE A 90 -43.47 -8.89 15.50
C ILE A 90 -43.04 -7.75 14.56
N VAL A 91 -43.06 -6.50 15.04
CA VAL A 91 -42.61 -5.35 14.23
C VAL A 91 -41.12 -5.47 13.91
N ALA A 92 -40.28 -5.84 14.88
CA ALA A 92 -38.85 -6.00 14.67
C ALA A 92 -38.52 -7.12 13.67
N GLU A 93 -39.20 -8.26 13.76
CA GLU A 93 -39.08 -9.36 12.81
C GLU A 93 -39.49 -8.92 11.40
N THR A 94 -40.63 -8.23 11.28
CA THR A 94 -41.14 -7.73 9.99
C THR A 94 -40.15 -6.76 9.34
N VAL A 95 -39.62 -5.80 10.09
CA VAL A 95 -38.56 -4.88 9.62
C VAL A 95 -37.31 -5.66 9.22
N GLY A 96 -36.94 -6.70 9.98
CA GLY A 96 -35.82 -7.58 9.65
C GLY A 96 -35.99 -8.28 8.30
N LEU A 97 -37.18 -8.87 8.04
CA LEU A 97 -37.50 -9.54 6.78
C LEU A 97 -37.45 -8.57 5.58
N ILE A 98 -37.97 -7.35 5.75
CA ILE A 98 -37.89 -6.29 4.73
C ILE A 98 -36.42 -5.94 4.44
N GLY A 99 -35.62 -5.75 5.49
CA GLY A 99 -34.20 -5.43 5.38
C GLY A 99 -33.38 -6.54 4.69
N GLU A 100 -33.67 -7.81 5.00
CA GLU A 100 -33.01 -8.95 4.35
C GLU A 100 -33.33 -9.01 2.86
N CYS A 101 -34.61 -8.84 2.49
CA CYS A 101 -35.03 -8.83 1.10
C CYS A 101 -34.40 -7.67 0.32
N SER A 102 -34.43 -6.46 0.89
CA SER A 102 -33.77 -5.27 0.31
C SER A 102 -32.28 -5.50 0.08
N SER A 103 -31.58 -6.10 1.05
CA SER A 103 -30.16 -6.42 0.93
C SER A 103 -29.86 -7.43 -0.18
N LYS A 104 -30.71 -8.45 -0.35
CA LYS A 104 -30.60 -9.42 -1.44
C LYS A 104 -30.78 -8.76 -2.82
N ILE A 105 -31.73 -7.82 -2.94
CA ILE A 105 -31.96 -7.06 -4.18
C ILE A 105 -30.73 -6.19 -4.50
N ASP A 106 -30.20 -5.44 -3.52
CA ASP A 106 -29.00 -4.62 -3.72
C ASP A 106 -27.79 -5.47 -4.14
N ALA A 107 -27.58 -6.63 -3.51
CA ALA A 107 -26.53 -7.56 -3.90
C ALA A 107 -26.70 -8.07 -5.34
N MET A 108 -27.93 -8.40 -5.75
CA MET A 108 -28.22 -8.84 -7.12
C MET A 108 -27.96 -7.71 -8.14
N VAL A 109 -28.36 -6.47 -7.84
CA VAL A 109 -28.09 -5.31 -8.68
C VAL A 109 -26.59 -5.09 -8.84
N LYS A 110 -25.83 -5.06 -7.74
CA LYS A 110 -24.36 -4.91 -7.75
C LYS A 110 -23.69 -6.03 -8.52
N GLN A 111 -24.13 -7.28 -8.33
CA GLN A 111 -23.60 -8.43 -9.06
C GLN A 111 -23.88 -8.31 -10.56
N ASN A 112 -25.07 -7.86 -10.96
CA ASN A 112 -25.41 -7.64 -12.36
C ASN A 112 -24.53 -6.55 -12.99
N GLU A 113 -24.35 -5.42 -12.31
CA GLU A 113 -23.46 -4.35 -12.76
C GLU A 113 -22.01 -4.82 -12.88
N GLN A 114 -21.52 -5.61 -11.93
CA GLN A 114 -20.18 -6.17 -11.99
C GLN A 114 -20.03 -7.14 -13.16
N ARG A 115 -20.99 -8.06 -13.37
CA ARG A 115 -20.98 -8.98 -14.52
C ARG A 115 -20.98 -8.22 -15.85
N TYR A 116 -21.71 -7.11 -15.94
CA TYR A 116 -21.67 -6.23 -17.10
C TYR A 116 -20.27 -5.62 -17.31
N LYS A 117 -19.67 -5.06 -16.25
CA LYS A 117 -18.32 -4.47 -16.30
C LYS A 117 -17.26 -5.51 -16.67
N ASP A 118 -17.33 -6.72 -16.10
CA ASP A 118 -16.41 -7.82 -16.38
C ASP A 118 -16.51 -8.29 -17.84
N GLY A 119 -17.75 -8.45 -18.34
CA GLY A 119 -17.99 -8.80 -19.74
C GLY A 119 -17.41 -7.75 -20.67
N LYS A 120 -17.69 -6.47 -20.40
CA LYS A 120 -17.16 -5.36 -21.18
C LYS A 120 -15.63 -5.25 -21.10
N LEU A 121 -15.05 -5.47 -19.93
CA LEU A 121 -13.59 -5.51 -19.76
C LEU A 121 -12.98 -6.61 -20.61
N LYS A 122 -13.60 -7.79 -20.64
CA LYS A 122 -13.16 -8.91 -21.48
C LYS A 122 -13.22 -8.56 -22.96
N ASP A 123 -14.28 -7.89 -23.42
CA ASP A 123 -14.42 -7.48 -24.81
C ASP A 123 -13.39 -6.41 -25.19
N ILE A 124 -13.19 -5.40 -24.32
CA ILE A 124 -12.16 -4.37 -24.46
C ILE A 124 -10.78 -5.02 -24.51
N ARG A 125 -10.50 -5.96 -23.62
CA ARG A 125 -9.22 -6.66 -23.56
C ARG A 125 -8.97 -7.47 -24.83
N THR A 126 -9.98 -8.21 -25.29
CA THR A 126 -9.91 -8.99 -26.53
C THR A 126 -9.62 -8.08 -27.73
N TYR A 127 -10.32 -6.95 -27.82
CA TYR A 127 -10.08 -5.98 -28.87
C TYR A 127 -8.67 -5.39 -28.81
N PHE A 128 -8.24 -4.96 -27.63
CA PHE A 128 -6.92 -4.41 -27.39
C PHE A 128 -5.82 -5.40 -27.77
N ASP A 129 -5.86 -6.63 -27.25
CA ASP A 129 -4.85 -7.66 -27.53
C ASP A 129 -4.80 -8.00 -29.03
N GLY A 130 -5.95 -7.94 -29.72
CA GLY A 130 -6.02 -8.13 -31.18
C GLY A 130 -5.42 -7.00 -32.01
N THR A 131 -5.39 -5.77 -31.49
CA THR A 131 -4.81 -4.59 -32.17
C THR A 131 -3.44 -4.19 -31.62
N ASN A 132 -2.95 -4.85 -30.57
CA ASN A 132 -1.71 -4.48 -29.86
C ASN A 132 -0.43 -4.95 -30.56
N THR A 133 -0.17 -4.37 -31.74
CA THR A 133 1.04 -4.64 -32.51
C THR A 133 2.29 -4.00 -31.92
N ASN A 134 2.13 -2.96 -31.09
CA ASN A 134 3.23 -2.19 -30.50
C ASN A 134 3.73 -2.77 -29.15
N GLY A 135 3.09 -3.82 -28.62
CA GLY A 135 3.49 -4.42 -27.34
C GLY A 135 3.18 -3.55 -26.12
N ILE A 136 2.17 -2.67 -26.22
CA ILE A 136 1.75 -1.79 -25.13
C ILE A 136 1.11 -2.61 -24.01
N ASP A 137 1.44 -2.32 -22.76
CA ASP A 137 0.73 -2.90 -21.62
C ASP A 137 -0.67 -2.29 -21.47
N PHE A 138 -1.70 -3.14 -21.52
CA PHE A 138 -3.08 -2.74 -21.29
C PHE A 138 -3.27 -1.96 -19.99
N GLY A 139 -2.58 -2.35 -18.91
CA GLY A 139 -2.69 -1.71 -17.61
C GLY A 139 -2.26 -0.24 -17.60
N LYS A 140 -1.41 0.17 -18.55
CA LYS A 140 -0.94 1.56 -18.69
C LYS A 140 -1.92 2.48 -19.39
N VAL A 141 -2.81 1.92 -20.19
CA VAL A 141 -3.72 2.68 -21.07
C VAL A 141 -5.19 2.50 -20.70
N PHE A 142 -5.50 1.47 -19.92
CA PHE A 142 -6.84 1.18 -19.45
C PHE A 142 -7.39 2.33 -18.59
N LYS A 143 -8.65 2.69 -18.87
CA LYS A 143 -9.42 3.68 -18.11
C LYS A 143 -10.66 3.02 -17.53
N THR A 144 -10.91 3.22 -16.25
CA THR A 144 -12.08 2.60 -15.56
C THR A 144 -13.40 3.10 -16.16
N GLU A 145 -13.41 4.32 -16.68
CA GLU A 145 -14.54 4.97 -17.34
C GLU A 145 -14.99 4.21 -18.59
N TRP A 146 -14.10 3.46 -19.24
CA TRP A 146 -14.46 2.59 -20.37
C TRP A 146 -15.45 1.50 -19.96
N LEU A 147 -15.52 1.13 -18.68
CA LEU A 147 -16.48 0.15 -18.18
C LEU A 147 -17.88 0.73 -17.93
N ASN A 148 -18.05 2.06 -17.97
CA ASN A 148 -19.34 2.71 -17.74
C ASN A 148 -20.33 2.40 -18.88
N LYS A 149 -21.62 2.27 -18.55
CA LYS A 149 -22.68 2.04 -19.56
C LYS A 149 -22.77 3.15 -20.61
N SER A 150 -22.41 4.38 -20.25
CA SER A 150 -22.39 5.54 -21.15
C SER A 150 -21.25 5.51 -22.18
N ALA A 151 -20.14 4.83 -21.88
CA ALA A 151 -19.03 4.68 -22.82
C ALA A 151 -19.39 3.61 -23.86
N SER A 152 -19.68 4.00 -25.10
CA SER A 152 -19.97 3.00 -26.14
C SER A 152 -18.70 2.20 -26.50
N MET A 153 -18.86 0.92 -26.86
CA MET A 153 -17.73 0.09 -27.31
C MET A 153 -16.99 0.72 -28.50
N LYS A 154 -17.74 1.37 -29.42
CA LYS A 154 -17.18 2.10 -30.55
C LYS A 154 -16.25 3.24 -30.12
N SER A 155 -16.63 4.02 -29.11
CA SER A 155 -15.80 5.10 -28.57
C SER A 155 -14.53 4.54 -27.93
N VAL A 156 -14.66 3.45 -27.17
CA VAL A 156 -13.52 2.80 -26.50
C VAL A 156 -12.53 2.23 -27.52
N CYS A 157 -13.03 1.54 -28.55
CA CYS A 157 -12.20 1.05 -29.66
C CYS A 157 -11.46 2.20 -30.36
N ALA A 158 -12.14 3.30 -30.66
CA ALA A 158 -11.51 4.46 -31.28
C ALA A 158 -10.40 5.09 -30.42
N GLU A 159 -10.59 5.13 -29.09
CA GLU A 159 -9.53 5.57 -28.17
C GLU A 159 -8.34 4.61 -28.19
N ILE A 160 -8.57 3.29 -28.17
CA ILE A 160 -7.52 2.27 -28.26
C ILE A 160 -6.73 2.41 -29.56
N ASP A 161 -7.43 2.56 -30.70
CA ASP A 161 -6.81 2.73 -32.01
C ASP A 161 -5.95 4.00 -32.05
N GLY A 162 -6.45 5.10 -31.47
CA GLY A 162 -5.69 6.34 -31.35
C GLY A 162 -4.42 6.18 -30.52
N ILE A 163 -4.49 5.42 -29.43
CA ILE A 163 -3.33 5.09 -28.59
C ILE A 163 -2.31 4.25 -29.36
N GLN A 164 -2.75 3.19 -30.04
CA GLN A 164 -1.88 2.32 -30.83
C GLN A 164 -1.22 3.08 -31.99
N SER A 165 -1.99 3.89 -32.71
CA SER A 165 -1.48 4.71 -33.82
C SER A 165 -0.42 5.71 -33.35
N ARG A 166 -0.71 6.45 -32.26
CA ARG A 166 0.25 7.37 -31.66
C ARG A 166 1.51 6.66 -31.20
N ALA A 167 1.38 5.56 -30.48
CA ALA A 167 2.53 4.81 -30.00
C ALA A 167 3.38 4.26 -31.15
N GLY A 168 2.75 3.74 -32.21
CA GLY A 168 3.45 3.29 -33.42
C GLY A 168 4.27 4.42 -34.05
N ALA A 169 3.69 5.62 -34.19
CA ALA A 169 4.41 6.79 -34.74
C ALA A 169 5.56 7.26 -33.84
N GLU A 170 5.36 7.24 -32.52
CA GLU A 170 6.39 7.59 -31.53
C GLU A 170 7.54 6.57 -31.54
N ILE A 171 7.24 5.26 -31.62
CA ILE A 171 8.25 4.20 -31.75
C ILE A 171 9.02 4.33 -33.06
N GLU A 172 8.34 4.64 -34.17
CA GLU A 172 8.99 4.88 -35.46
C GLU A 172 9.97 6.07 -35.37
N THR A 173 9.59 7.12 -34.65
CA THR A 173 10.48 8.25 -34.37
C THR A 173 11.71 7.82 -33.57
N LEU A 174 11.54 6.95 -32.58
CA LEU A 174 12.65 6.43 -31.77
C LEU A 174 13.62 5.57 -32.58
N LYS A 175 13.19 4.88 -33.64
CA LYS A 175 14.10 4.13 -34.53
C LYS A 175 15.17 5.03 -35.17
N GLY A 176 14.88 6.32 -35.32
CA GLY A 176 15.85 7.31 -35.80
C GLY A 176 17.08 7.51 -34.90
N PHE A 177 17.08 6.99 -33.66
CA PHE A 177 18.18 7.09 -32.71
C PHE A 177 19.21 5.95 -32.80
N GLY A 178 19.07 5.04 -33.77
CA GLY A 178 20.08 4.02 -34.08
C GLY A 178 20.42 3.12 -32.88
N GLU A 179 21.67 3.15 -32.43
CA GLU A 179 22.17 2.31 -31.33
C GLU A 179 21.41 2.50 -30.00
N ASP A 180 20.84 3.69 -29.78
CA ASP A 180 20.08 4.00 -28.56
C ASP A 180 18.63 3.51 -28.60
N PHE A 181 18.15 3.05 -29.75
CA PHE A 181 16.75 2.70 -29.96
C PHE A 181 16.22 1.72 -28.90
N ASN A 182 16.90 0.61 -28.62
CA ASN A 182 16.40 -0.41 -27.69
C ASN A 182 16.26 0.12 -26.25
N VAL A 183 17.21 0.97 -25.82
CA VAL A 183 17.20 1.61 -24.50
C VAL A 183 16.04 2.61 -24.41
N LEU A 184 15.86 3.43 -25.44
CA LEU A 184 14.77 4.41 -25.51
C LEU A 184 13.41 3.74 -25.66
N LEU A 185 13.31 2.66 -26.42
CA LEU A 185 12.09 1.87 -26.57
C LEU A 185 11.67 1.31 -25.20
N THR A 186 12.62 0.77 -24.43
CA THR A 186 12.33 0.24 -23.09
C THR A 186 11.82 1.34 -22.15
N TYR A 187 12.48 2.51 -22.15
CA TYR A 187 12.05 3.67 -21.36
C TYR A 187 10.66 4.18 -21.77
N TYR A 188 10.43 4.25 -23.09
CA TYR A 188 9.14 4.62 -23.65
C TYR A 188 8.05 3.62 -23.28
N MET A 189 8.27 2.32 -23.41
CA MET A 189 7.25 1.32 -23.05
C MET A 189 6.89 1.36 -21.56
N GLY A 190 7.81 1.77 -20.69
CA GLY A 190 7.54 1.97 -19.26
C GLY A 190 6.66 3.18 -18.95
N THR A 191 6.72 4.23 -19.77
CA THR A 191 6.11 5.55 -19.51
C THR A 191 4.96 5.92 -20.46
N LEU A 192 5.00 5.39 -21.68
CA LEU A 192 4.23 5.79 -22.86
C LEU A 192 4.26 7.31 -23.13
N ASP A 193 5.38 7.95 -22.78
CA ASP A 193 5.61 9.38 -22.95
C ASP A 193 6.87 9.62 -23.81
N ILE A 194 6.62 10.04 -25.06
CA ILE A 194 7.67 10.38 -26.00
C ILE A 194 8.50 11.59 -25.52
N THR A 195 7.90 12.54 -24.79
CA THR A 195 8.60 13.75 -24.35
C THR A 195 9.72 13.42 -23.37
N SER A 196 9.38 12.68 -22.32
CA SER A 196 10.37 12.19 -21.34
C SER A 196 11.42 11.30 -22.00
N THR A 197 11.02 10.48 -22.98
CA THR A 197 11.95 9.60 -23.71
C THR A 197 12.95 10.40 -24.55
N LEU A 198 12.51 11.43 -25.25
CA LEU A 198 13.40 12.30 -26.05
C LEU A 198 14.36 13.11 -25.16
N GLN A 199 13.90 13.56 -23.99
CA GLN A 199 14.78 14.20 -23.01
C GLN A 199 15.86 13.23 -22.52
N TYR A 200 15.49 11.98 -22.26
CA TYR A 200 16.44 10.94 -21.89
C TYR A 200 17.44 10.63 -23.01
N ALA A 201 16.98 10.60 -24.27
CA ALA A 201 17.84 10.43 -25.45
C ALA A 201 18.90 11.53 -25.56
N ASN A 202 18.52 12.80 -25.36
CA ASN A 202 19.46 13.91 -25.38
C ASN A 202 20.53 13.78 -24.30
N ARG A 203 20.14 13.39 -23.07
CA ARG A 203 21.09 13.15 -21.98
C ARG A 203 22.07 12.04 -22.32
N LEU A 204 21.61 10.96 -22.95
CA LEU A 204 22.47 9.84 -23.34
C LEU A 204 23.48 10.25 -24.41
N LYS A 205 23.05 11.06 -25.38
CA LYS A 205 23.92 11.65 -26.40
C LYS A 205 24.99 12.55 -25.77
N GLU A 206 24.59 13.47 -24.88
CA GLU A 206 25.50 14.36 -24.15
C GLU A 206 26.51 13.59 -23.30
N GLN A 207 26.11 12.47 -22.68
CA GLN A 207 27.01 11.62 -21.91
C GLN A 207 28.04 10.94 -22.81
N ARG A 208 27.64 10.41 -23.97
CA ARG A 208 28.57 9.80 -24.94
C ARG A 208 29.54 10.80 -25.54
N GLU A 209 29.06 11.98 -25.91
CA GLU A 209 29.93 13.04 -26.45
C GLU A 209 30.97 13.49 -25.41
N ARG A 210 30.55 13.66 -24.15
CA ARG A 210 31.48 13.95 -23.05
C ARG A 210 32.48 12.81 -22.81
N ALA A 211 32.04 11.56 -22.84
CA ALA A 211 32.92 10.40 -22.68
C ALA A 211 33.96 10.29 -23.81
N LYS A 212 33.54 10.48 -25.07
CA LYS A 212 34.44 10.50 -26.23
C LYS A 212 35.47 11.63 -26.14
N HIS A 213 35.03 12.85 -25.81
CA HIS A 213 35.94 13.97 -25.63
C HIS A 213 36.94 13.71 -24.49
N ALA A 214 36.49 13.14 -23.37
CA ALA A 214 37.37 12.79 -22.26
C ALA A 214 38.38 11.69 -22.65
N GLU A 215 37.98 10.69 -23.44
CA GLU A 215 38.87 9.64 -23.93
C GLU A 215 39.90 10.15 -24.94
N GLU A 216 39.49 11.03 -25.86
CA GLU A 216 40.41 11.66 -26.81
C GLU A 216 41.47 12.52 -26.11
N GLU A 217 41.07 13.31 -25.12
CA GLU A 217 42.00 14.11 -24.32
C GLU A 217 42.94 13.23 -23.50
N ARG A 218 42.44 12.13 -22.91
CA ARG A 218 43.29 11.14 -22.23
C ARG A 218 44.28 10.49 -23.19
N ARG A 219 43.87 10.16 -24.41
CA ARG A 219 44.75 9.55 -25.43
C ARG A 219 45.84 10.52 -25.87
N LYS A 220 45.51 11.79 -26.13
CA LYS A 220 46.51 12.83 -26.47
C LYS A 220 47.49 13.06 -25.31
N ALA A 221 46.99 13.16 -24.08
CA ALA A 221 47.84 13.34 -22.90
C ALA A 221 48.81 12.16 -22.71
N GLU A 222 48.36 10.92 -22.93
CA GLU A 222 49.23 9.74 -22.83
C GLU A 222 50.26 9.69 -23.97
N GLU A 223 49.87 10.02 -25.20
CA GLU A 223 50.81 10.14 -26.33
C GLU A 223 51.90 11.21 -26.06
N GLU A 224 51.52 12.37 -25.50
CA GLU A 224 52.46 13.41 -25.07
C GLU A 224 53.38 12.93 -23.94
N ARG A 225 52.85 12.22 -22.94
CA ARG A 225 53.67 11.65 -21.85
C ARG A 225 54.68 10.62 -22.36
N ILE A 226 54.28 9.75 -23.29
CA ILE A 226 55.18 8.77 -23.92
C ILE A 226 56.27 9.49 -24.72
N LYS A 227 55.92 10.55 -25.45
CA LYS A 227 56.88 11.35 -26.21
C LYS A 227 57.87 12.07 -25.29
N ALA A 228 57.39 12.75 -24.25
CA ALA A 228 58.22 13.41 -23.25
C ALA A 228 59.16 12.43 -22.52
N ARG A 229 58.70 11.21 -22.23
CA ARG A 229 59.55 10.16 -21.63
C ARG A 229 60.65 9.68 -22.58
N LYS A 230 60.37 9.57 -23.88
CA LYS A 230 61.39 9.23 -24.89
C LYS A 230 62.42 10.35 -25.04
N GLU A 231 61.97 11.60 -25.14
CA GLU A 231 62.85 12.77 -25.24
C GLU A 231 63.74 12.93 -23.99
N ALA A 232 63.18 12.76 -22.80
CA ALA A 232 63.95 12.77 -21.55
C ALA A 232 64.96 11.61 -21.47
N SER A 233 64.60 10.41 -21.94
CA SER A 233 65.52 9.26 -22.01
C SER A 233 66.67 9.49 -23.02
N ASP A 234 66.38 10.10 -24.17
CA ASP A 234 67.37 10.44 -25.18
C ASP A 234 68.30 11.58 -24.73
N GLU A 235 67.79 12.53 -23.94
CA GLU A 235 68.58 13.60 -23.32
C GLU A 235 69.47 13.07 -22.18
N HIS A 236 68.96 12.16 -21.35
CA HIS A 236 69.74 11.48 -20.32
C HIS A 236 70.87 10.63 -20.93
N ALA A 237 70.60 9.92 -22.02
CA ALA A 237 71.62 9.18 -22.77
C ALA A 237 72.70 10.09 -23.39
N LYS A 238 72.33 11.28 -23.89
CA LYS A 238 73.30 12.28 -24.40
C LYS A 238 74.09 12.97 -23.29
N ALA A 239 73.51 13.12 -22.10
CA ALA A 239 74.19 13.65 -20.91
C ALA A 239 75.16 12.62 -20.32
N GLU A 240 74.83 11.32 -20.34
CA GLU A 240 75.73 10.22 -19.95
C GLU A 240 76.95 10.11 -20.87
N ILE A 241 76.79 10.41 -22.18
CA ILE A 241 77.93 10.47 -23.12
C ILE A 241 78.83 11.70 -22.85
N ARG A 242 78.29 12.79 -22.29
CA ARG A 242 79.05 14.02 -22.02
C ARG A 242 79.82 13.97 -20.69
N ASN A 243 79.42 13.11 -19.76
CA ASN A 243 80.07 12.94 -18.44
C ASN A 243 81.09 11.79 -18.39
N ASN A 244 81.32 11.06 -19.48
CA ASN A 244 82.26 9.94 -19.51
C ASN A 244 83.54 10.27 -20.29
N ASP A 245 84.35 11.20 -19.76
CA ASP A 245 85.76 11.31 -20.11
C ASP A 245 86.60 11.69 -18.89
N ARG A 246 86.80 10.73 -17.98
CA ARG A 246 88.06 10.56 -17.23
C ARG A 246 88.20 9.13 -16.71
N ALA A 247 88.86 8.34 -17.56
CA ALA A 247 89.87 7.31 -17.28
C ALA A 247 89.68 6.31 -16.12
N HIS A 248 89.64 5.03 -16.53
CA HIS A 248 90.52 3.92 -16.09
C HIS A 248 90.77 3.72 -14.57
N LEU A 249 90.31 2.59 -14.03
CA LEU A 249 91.15 1.46 -13.54
C LEU A 249 90.28 0.38 -12.85
N ILE A 250 90.56 -0.87 -13.21
CA ILE A 250 90.06 -2.18 -12.72
C ILE A 250 90.66 -2.46 -11.29
N PRO A 251 90.37 -3.55 -10.52
CA PRO A 251 89.42 -4.67 -10.67
C PRO A 251 88.76 -5.22 -9.37
N ALA A 252 87.90 -6.24 -9.58
CA ALA A 252 87.79 -7.50 -8.82
C ALA A 252 86.99 -7.62 -7.49
N THR A 253 85.97 -8.49 -7.60
CA THR A 253 85.55 -9.62 -6.74
C THR A 253 84.94 -9.42 -5.35
N GLU A 254 83.68 -9.90 -5.32
CA GLU A 254 83.07 -10.84 -4.37
C GLU A 254 82.62 -10.42 -2.97
N SER A 255 81.33 -10.70 -2.78
CA SER A 255 80.69 -11.29 -1.60
C SER A 255 80.16 -10.34 -0.52
N GLY A 256 78.92 -10.63 -0.09
CA GLY A 256 78.49 -10.32 1.26
C GLY A 256 77.27 -9.41 1.38
N MET A 257 76.10 -10.05 1.44
CA MET A 257 75.15 -9.94 2.56
C MET A 257 74.48 -8.59 2.88
N GLU A 258 73.15 -8.64 2.77
CA GLU A 258 72.14 -8.12 3.72
C GLU A 258 71.92 -6.61 3.95
N SER A 259 70.66 -6.27 3.71
CA SER A 259 69.76 -5.56 4.64
C SER A 259 69.52 -4.06 4.44
N SER A 260 68.21 -3.79 4.37
CA SER A 260 67.47 -2.65 4.94
C SER A 260 67.43 -1.32 4.19
N GLY A 261 66.20 -0.80 4.06
CA GLY A 261 65.91 0.59 3.74
C GLY A 261 64.69 0.77 2.85
N GLN A 262 63.49 0.72 3.45
CA GLN A 262 62.21 1.01 2.80
C GLN A 262 62.11 2.44 2.24
N GLU A 263 61.45 2.59 1.09
CA GLU A 263 60.51 3.69 0.86
C GLU A 263 59.17 3.10 0.41
N ILE A 264 58.13 3.42 1.16
CA ILE A 264 56.77 2.91 1.03
C ILE A 264 56.08 3.68 -0.09
N HIS A 265 55.83 3.04 -1.23
CA HIS A 265 54.83 3.50 -2.19
C HIS A 265 53.52 2.76 -1.87
N ASN A 266 52.55 3.47 -1.31
CA ASN A 266 51.22 2.95 -1.04
C ASN A 266 50.46 2.86 -2.37
N GLU A 267 50.73 1.81 -3.14
CA GLU A 267 49.84 1.39 -4.22
C GLU A 267 48.58 0.78 -3.58
N GLU A 268 47.44 1.46 -3.71
CA GLU A 268 46.14 0.90 -3.37
C GLU A 268 45.93 -0.40 -4.15
N ARG A 269 46.16 -1.54 -3.50
CA ARG A 269 45.87 -2.86 -4.09
C ARG A 269 44.36 -3.00 -4.23
N LEU A 270 43.89 -3.11 -5.47
CA LEU A 270 42.52 -3.47 -5.77
C LEU A 270 42.30 -4.95 -5.43
N TYR A 271 41.27 -5.23 -4.62
CA TYR A 271 40.85 -6.59 -4.27
C TYR A 271 39.48 -6.88 -4.88
N THR A 272 39.41 -7.89 -5.74
CA THR A 272 38.13 -8.35 -6.31
C THR A 272 37.61 -9.54 -5.52
N ARG A 273 36.34 -9.52 -5.12
CA ARG A 273 35.69 -10.62 -4.40
C ARG A 273 34.28 -10.87 -4.94
N ALA A 274 33.99 -12.13 -5.27
CA ALA A 274 32.64 -12.56 -5.65
C ALA A 274 31.82 -12.92 -4.40
N PHE A 275 30.60 -12.43 -4.29
CA PHE A 275 29.66 -12.78 -3.22
C PHE A 275 28.21 -12.75 -3.72
N LYS A 276 27.35 -13.56 -3.11
CA LYS A 276 25.91 -13.61 -3.40
C LYS A 276 25.15 -12.80 -2.34
N VAL A 277 24.33 -11.87 -2.79
CA VAL A 277 23.43 -11.07 -1.93
C VAL A 277 21.99 -11.55 -2.14
N THR A 278 21.23 -11.71 -1.06
CA THR A 278 19.80 -12.04 -1.12
C THR A 278 19.04 -11.07 -0.23
N ALA A 279 18.27 -10.18 -0.86
CA ALA A 279 17.59 -9.06 -0.21
C ALA A 279 16.35 -8.63 -1.01
N THR A 280 15.56 -7.68 -0.51
CA THR A 280 14.42 -7.13 -1.25
C THR A 280 14.88 -6.26 -2.42
N LYS A 281 13.98 -5.97 -3.38
CA LYS A 281 14.30 -5.14 -4.55
C LYS A 281 14.80 -3.75 -4.15
N GLU A 282 14.17 -3.11 -3.17
CA GLU A 282 14.61 -1.79 -2.68
C GLU A 282 16.01 -1.86 -2.06
N GLN A 283 16.33 -2.93 -1.33
CA GLN A 283 17.64 -3.12 -0.70
C GLN A 283 18.75 -3.39 -1.73
N ILE A 284 18.44 -4.09 -2.83
CA ILE A 284 19.40 -4.32 -3.92
C ILE A 284 19.71 -3.01 -4.66
N ILE A 285 18.70 -2.17 -4.89
CA ILE A 285 18.88 -0.84 -5.51
C ILE A 285 19.72 0.06 -4.59
N ALA A 286 19.37 0.15 -3.30
CA ALA A 286 20.10 0.95 -2.33
C ALA A 286 21.56 0.51 -2.17
N LEU A 287 21.83 -0.80 -2.29
CA LEU A 287 23.20 -1.33 -2.28
C LEU A 287 23.99 -0.92 -3.53
N GLY A 288 23.35 -0.90 -4.70
CA GLY A 288 23.97 -0.43 -5.94
C GLY A 288 24.28 1.07 -5.90
N ASP A 289 23.36 1.88 -5.40
CA ASP A 289 23.57 3.33 -5.21
C ASP A 289 24.75 3.60 -4.25
N TYR A 290 24.81 2.87 -3.13
CA TYR A 290 25.92 2.96 -2.18
C TYR A 290 27.28 2.59 -2.82
N MET A 291 27.34 1.53 -3.62
CA MET A 291 28.58 1.13 -4.30
C MET A 291 29.05 2.19 -5.29
N ASN A 292 28.13 2.79 -6.06
CA ASN A 292 28.44 3.87 -7.00
C ASN A 292 28.94 5.14 -6.28
N GLU A 293 28.31 5.54 -5.17
CA GLU A 293 28.72 6.71 -4.38
C GLU A 293 30.13 6.56 -3.78
N ASN A 294 30.54 5.33 -3.48
CA ASN A 294 31.84 5.03 -2.89
C ASN A 294 32.90 4.60 -3.94
N GLY A 295 32.59 4.69 -5.23
CA GLY A 295 33.53 4.33 -6.31
C GLY A 295 33.90 2.84 -6.33
N ILE A 296 32.99 1.96 -5.91
CA ILE A 296 33.19 0.51 -5.88
C ILE A 296 32.61 -0.09 -7.16
N ASP A 297 33.48 -0.67 -7.98
CA ASP A 297 33.06 -1.39 -9.19
C ASP A 297 32.38 -2.72 -8.84
N PHE A 298 31.20 -2.97 -9.43
CA PHE A 298 30.46 -4.21 -9.25
C PHE A 298 29.88 -4.72 -10.56
N GLU A 299 29.83 -6.05 -10.71
CA GLU A 299 29.24 -6.74 -11.85
C GLU A 299 28.23 -7.78 -11.39
N LYS A 300 27.18 -7.99 -12.19
CA LYS A 300 26.18 -9.01 -11.92
C LYS A 300 26.76 -10.38 -12.22
N ILE A 301 26.85 -11.23 -11.20
CA ILE A 301 27.17 -12.65 -11.36
C ILE A 301 25.87 -13.38 -11.74
N GLU A 302 25.83 -14.01 -12.91
CA GLU A 302 24.76 -14.95 -13.27
C GLU A 302 24.95 -16.25 -12.48
N LEU A 303 23.88 -16.70 -11.80
CA LEU A 303 23.83 -17.94 -11.01
C LEU A 303 23.24 -19.08 -11.83
#